data_AF-A0A7J9Y5W3-F1
#
_entry.id   AF-A0A7J9Y5W3-F1
#
_cell.length_a   1.000
_cell.length_b   1.000
_cell.length_c   1.000
_cell.angle_alpha   90.00
_cell.angle_beta   90.00
_cell.angle_gamma   90.00
#
_symmetry.space_group_name_H-M   'P 1'
#
loop_
_entity.id
_entity.type
_entity.pdbx_description
1 polymer ?
#
loop_
_entity_poly.entity_id
_entity_poly.type
_entity_poly.pdbx_seq_one_letter_code
_entity_poly.pdbx_strand_id
1 'polypeptide(L)'
;AYALAPNAEEGQLRSYQNGPLTVLANNPRVQAVKHTGLGLTAANVFAAGRHEAAGLSVDGPASVIMQTRPGNVTAVGASDPTMDRDTATVLVRGRRLTTVSADDGVRASWVAGGTLLEFDTHEAHGRSLTTTLRG
;
A
#
# COMPACT_ATOMS: atom_id res chain seq x y z
N ALA A 1 -12.11 15.74 2.93
CA ALA A 1 -10.83 15.36 2.29
C ALA A 1 -10.47 16.44 1.29
N TYR A 2 -9.19 16.80 1.18
CA TYR A 2 -8.70 17.78 0.21
C TYR A 2 -7.40 17.27 -0.40
N ALA A 3 -7.03 17.79 -1.57
CA ALA A 3 -5.76 17.52 -2.23
C ALA A 3 -5.07 18.85 -2.52
N LEU A 4 -3.76 18.90 -2.30
CA LEU A 4 -2.94 20.02 -2.72
C LEU A 4 -2.41 19.72 -4.12
N ALA A 5 -2.57 20.66 -5.04
CA ALA A 5 -2.04 20.60 -6.39
C ALA A 5 -1.13 21.82 -6.63
N PRO A 6 0.12 21.78 -6.12
CA PRO A 6 1.04 22.90 -6.25
C PRO A 6 1.30 23.23 -7.72
N ASN A 7 1.36 24.53 -8.05
CA ASN A 7 1.64 25.04 -9.40
C ASN A 7 0.65 24.59 -10.49
N ALA A 8 -0.54 24.11 -10.12
CA ALA A 8 -1.56 23.71 -11.08
C ALA A 8 -2.31 24.93 -11.62
N GLU A 9 -2.36 25.05 -12.94
CA GLU A 9 -3.24 25.99 -13.64
C GLU A 9 -4.70 25.58 -13.47
N GLU A 10 -5.64 26.51 -13.71
CA GLU A 10 -7.07 26.27 -13.50
C GLU A 10 -7.59 25.03 -14.26
N GLY A 11 -7.16 24.84 -15.51
CA GLY A 11 -7.51 23.65 -16.31
C GLY A 11 -6.99 22.35 -15.70
N GLN A 12 -5.79 22.36 -15.14
CA GLN A 12 -5.21 21.21 -14.46
C GLN A 12 -5.96 20.91 -13.16
N LEU A 13 -6.34 21.93 -12.40
CA LEU A 13 -7.13 21.77 -11.18
C LEU A 13 -8.53 21.20 -11.49
N ARG A 14 -9.18 21.67 -12.55
CA ARG A 14 -10.48 21.12 -13.01
C ARG A 14 -10.37 19.65 -13.38
N SER A 15 -9.25 19.21 -13.95
CA SER A 15 -9.04 17.79 -14.29
C SER A 15 -9.05 16.86 -13.06
N TYR A 16 -8.74 17.36 -11.86
CA TYR A 16 -8.78 16.57 -10.63
C TYR A 16 -10.21 16.23 -10.17
N GLN A 17 -11.23 16.99 -10.56
CA GLN A 17 -12.62 16.74 -10.14
C GLN A 17 -13.11 15.35 -10.58
N ASN A 18 -12.71 14.92 -11.78
CA ASN A 18 -12.95 13.58 -12.32
C ASN A 18 -11.62 12.85 -12.59
N GLY A 19 -10.61 13.18 -11.79
CA GLY A 19 -9.23 12.80 -12.02
C GLY A 19 -8.90 11.38 -11.56
N PRO A 20 -7.61 11.01 -11.63
CA PRO A 20 -7.15 9.66 -11.29
C PRO A 20 -7.17 9.34 -9.78
N LEU A 21 -7.41 10.35 -8.93
CA LEU A 21 -7.36 10.21 -7.47
C LEU A 21 -8.73 9.83 -6.90
N THR A 22 -8.77 8.81 -6.04
CA THR A 22 -9.99 8.36 -5.35
C THR A 22 -9.69 8.12 -3.88
N VAL A 23 -10.54 8.63 -2.99
CA VAL A 23 -10.53 8.28 -1.56
C VAL A 23 -11.28 6.96 -1.40
N LEU A 24 -10.57 5.93 -0.95
CA LEU A 24 -11.12 4.58 -0.75
C LEU A 24 -11.73 4.42 0.64
N ALA A 25 -11.07 5.02 1.64
CA ALA A 25 -11.51 5.06 3.01
C ALA A 25 -10.99 6.33 3.68
N ASN A 26 -11.79 6.92 4.55
CA ASN A 26 -11.36 8.02 5.41
C ASN A 26 -12.16 7.99 6.72
N ASN A 27 -11.73 7.13 7.63
CA ASN A 27 -12.34 6.97 8.95
C ASN A 27 -11.23 6.80 10.02
N PRO A 28 -11.56 6.82 11.32
CA PRO A 28 -10.56 6.71 12.39
C PRO A 28 -9.73 5.42 12.41
N ARG A 29 -10.16 4.37 11.69
CA ARG A 29 -9.49 3.06 11.66
C ARG A 29 -8.60 2.89 10.44
N VAL A 30 -8.99 3.46 9.30
CA VAL A 30 -8.25 3.37 8.04
C VAL A 30 -8.46 4.62 7.18
N GLN A 31 -7.36 5.10 6.61
CA GLN A 31 -7.34 6.13 5.57
C GLN A 31 -6.60 5.58 4.35
N ALA A 32 -7.27 5.56 3.19
CA ALA A 32 -6.71 4.98 1.99
C ALA A 32 -7.11 5.75 0.74
N VAL A 33 -6.18 5.83 -0.21
CA VAL A 33 -6.34 6.50 -1.49
C VAL A 33 -5.80 5.65 -2.63
N LYS A 34 -6.36 5.85 -3.82
CA LYS A 34 -5.89 5.25 -5.07
C LYS A 34 -5.60 6.35 -6.08
N HIS A 35 -4.51 6.22 -6.83
CA HIS A 35 -4.20 7.08 -7.96
C HIS A 35 -4.03 6.22 -9.22
N THR A 36 -5.09 6.13 -10.04
CA THR A 36 -5.14 5.22 -11.21
C THR A 36 -4.08 5.54 -12.25
N GLY A 37 -3.83 6.82 -12.54
CA GLY A 37 -2.81 7.23 -13.51
C GLY A 37 -1.37 6.89 -13.11
N LEU A 38 -1.11 6.65 -11.82
CA LEU A 38 0.21 6.25 -11.31
C LEU A 38 0.26 4.77 -10.91
N GLY A 39 -0.87 4.06 -11.03
CA GLY A 39 -1.02 2.70 -10.52
C GLY A 39 -0.84 2.57 -9.01
N LEU A 40 -1.03 3.65 -8.24
CA LEU A 40 -0.76 3.68 -6.80
C LEU A 40 -2.01 3.37 -5.98
N THR A 41 -1.82 2.62 -4.90
CA THR A 41 -2.76 2.47 -3.79
C THR A 41 -1.97 2.67 -2.50
N ALA A 42 -2.44 3.53 -1.61
CA ALA A 42 -1.81 3.77 -0.32
C ALA A 42 -2.87 3.64 0.79
N ALA A 43 -2.48 3.06 1.92
CA ALA A 43 -3.33 2.87 3.08
C ALA A 43 -2.54 3.06 4.37
N ASN A 44 -3.06 3.92 5.24
CA ASN A 44 -2.67 3.99 6.64
C ASN A 44 -3.76 3.30 7.46
N VAL A 45 -3.37 2.27 8.21
CA VAL A 45 -4.24 1.56 9.13
C VAL A 45 -3.84 1.93 10.55
N PHE A 46 -4.82 2.30 11.36
CA PHE A 46 -4.63 2.78 12.73
C PHE A 46 -5.15 1.80 13.77
N ALA A 47 -6.07 0.91 13.39
CA ALA A 47 -6.73 -0.02 14.31
C ALA A 47 -6.18 -1.44 14.17
N ALA A 48 -6.24 -2.20 15.25
CA ALA A 48 -5.95 -3.63 15.24
C ALA A 48 -6.90 -4.42 14.31
N GLY A 49 -6.47 -5.62 13.96
CA GLY A 49 -7.18 -6.55 13.08
C GLY A 49 -7.04 -6.21 11.60
N ARG A 50 -7.75 -6.97 10.75
CA ARG A 50 -7.65 -6.86 9.30
C ARG A 50 -8.50 -5.71 8.75
N HIS A 51 -7.90 -4.87 7.90
CA HIS A 51 -8.56 -3.78 7.18
C HIS A 51 -8.31 -3.88 5.69
N GLU A 52 -9.34 -3.63 4.88
CA GLU A 52 -9.28 -3.77 3.43
C GLU A 52 -9.27 -2.41 2.73
N ALA A 53 -8.41 -2.25 1.72
CA ALA A 53 -8.36 -1.06 0.87
C ALA A 53 -7.85 -1.41 -0.54
N ALA A 54 -8.71 -1.25 -1.56
CA ALA A 54 -8.40 -1.43 -3.00
C ALA A 54 -7.44 -2.58 -3.34
N GLY A 55 -7.81 -3.81 -2.96
CA GLY A 55 -7.04 -5.00 -3.27
C GLY A 55 -5.89 -5.28 -2.29
N LEU A 56 -5.70 -4.45 -1.27
CA LEU A 56 -4.88 -4.75 -0.10
C LEU A 56 -5.76 -5.19 1.07
N SER A 57 -5.23 -6.08 1.89
CA SER A 57 -5.71 -6.41 3.21
C SER A 57 -4.54 -6.31 4.17
N VAL A 58 -4.58 -5.38 5.12
CA VAL A 58 -3.48 -5.08 6.05
C VAL A 58 -3.89 -5.50 7.45
N ASP A 59 -3.00 -6.18 8.18
CA ASP A 59 -3.28 -6.67 9.53
C ASP A 59 -2.67 -5.77 10.62
N GLY A 60 -3.55 -4.99 11.24
CA GLY A 60 -3.26 -4.03 12.31
C GLY A 60 -2.55 -2.75 11.84
N PRO A 61 -2.04 -1.93 12.78
CA PRO A 61 -1.39 -0.67 12.45
C PRO A 61 -0.22 -0.83 11.50
N ALA A 62 -0.23 -0.08 10.40
CA ALA A 62 0.83 -0.03 9.38
C ALA A 62 0.58 1.12 8.39
N SER A 63 1.65 1.57 7.72
CA SER A 63 1.60 2.40 6.53
C SER A 63 2.02 1.56 5.33
N VAL A 64 1.19 1.50 4.29
CA VAL A 64 1.42 0.65 3.11
C VAL A 64 1.21 1.45 1.84
N ILE A 65 2.13 1.28 0.88
CA ILE A 65 1.99 1.79 -0.48
C ILE A 65 2.28 0.68 -1.48
N MET A 66 1.40 0.53 -2.47
CA MET A 66 1.54 -0.41 -3.58
C MET A 66 1.51 0.37 -4.89
N GLN A 67 2.46 0.09 -5.78
CA GLN A 67 2.48 0.59 -7.14
C GLN A 67 2.46 -0.57 -8.13
N THR A 68 1.47 -0.61 -9.01
CA THR A 68 1.47 -1.51 -10.17
C THR A 68 1.89 -0.74 -11.42
N ARG A 69 2.96 -1.19 -12.06
CA ARG A 69 3.54 -0.61 -13.28
C ARG A 69 3.18 -1.46 -14.51
N PRO A 70 3.34 -0.93 -15.74
CA PRO A 70 3.27 -1.74 -16.96
C PRO A 70 4.16 -2.99 -16.90
N GLY A 71 3.76 -4.06 -17.58
CA GLY A 71 4.44 -5.35 -17.52
C GLY A 71 4.20 -6.14 -16.22
N ASN A 72 3.08 -5.85 -15.53
CA ASN A 72 2.62 -6.51 -14.30
C ASN A 72 3.62 -6.51 -13.13
N VAL A 73 4.55 -5.55 -13.11
CA VAL A 73 5.48 -5.37 -12.01
C VAL A 73 4.79 -4.60 -10.89
N THR A 74 4.82 -5.15 -9.68
CA THR A 74 4.18 -4.57 -8.50
C THR A 74 5.22 -4.34 -7.42
N ALA A 75 5.43 -3.08 -7.05
CA ALA A 75 6.23 -2.72 -5.88
C ALA A 75 5.31 -2.51 -4.68
N VAL A 76 5.68 -3.05 -3.52
CA VAL A 76 4.97 -2.84 -2.26
C VAL A 76 5.99 -2.38 -1.23
N GLY A 77 5.70 -1.27 -0.57
CA GLY A 77 6.40 -0.78 0.60
C GLY A 77 5.48 -0.80 1.81
N ALA A 78 5.98 -1.24 2.95
CA ALA A 78 5.27 -1.20 4.21
C ALA A 78 6.20 -0.76 5.35
N SER A 79 5.65 -0.06 6.32
CA SER A 79 6.30 0.21 7.61
C SER A 79 5.34 -0.01 8.76
N ASP A 80 5.90 -0.22 9.96
CA ASP A 80 5.21 0.00 11.22
C ASP A 80 5.61 1.39 11.77
N PRO A 81 4.76 2.42 11.63
CA PRO A 81 5.05 3.74 12.20
C PRO A 81 4.97 3.78 13.73
N THR A 82 4.34 2.80 14.38
CA THR A 82 4.25 2.79 15.85
C THR A 82 5.56 2.33 16.49
N MET A 83 6.37 1.57 15.74
CA MET A 83 7.65 0.99 16.19
C MET A 83 7.49 -0.01 17.33
N ASP A 84 6.30 -0.59 17.48
CA ASP A 84 5.94 -1.49 18.57
C ASP A 84 5.67 -2.91 18.08
N ARG A 85 5.78 -3.16 16.78
CA ARG A 85 5.47 -4.45 16.16
C ARG A 85 6.69 -5.05 15.48
N ASP A 86 6.83 -6.35 15.64
CA ASP A 86 7.89 -7.13 14.98
C ASP A 86 7.53 -7.48 13.54
N THR A 87 6.24 -7.41 13.17
CA THR A 87 5.82 -7.76 11.82
C THR A 87 4.62 -6.95 11.35
N ALA A 88 4.71 -6.46 10.11
CA ALA A 88 3.57 -5.97 9.34
C ALA A 88 3.18 -7.00 8.27
N THR A 89 1.89 -7.34 8.20
CA THR A 89 1.37 -8.34 7.26
C THR A 89 0.40 -7.70 6.26
N VAL A 90 0.68 -7.90 4.97
CA VAL A 90 -0.10 -7.33 3.87
C VAL A 90 -0.46 -8.43 2.87
N LEU A 91 -1.75 -8.65 2.64
CA LEU A 91 -2.26 -9.52 1.58
C LEU A 91 -2.58 -8.70 0.33
N VAL A 92 -1.88 -8.98 -0.77
CA VAL A 92 -2.26 -8.51 -2.11
C VAL A 92 -3.32 -9.46 -2.66
N ARG A 93 -4.57 -9.02 -2.62
CA ARG A 93 -5.75 -9.84 -2.90
C ARG A 93 -5.89 -10.16 -4.40
N GLY A 94 -6.30 -11.38 -4.69
CA GLY A 94 -6.63 -11.86 -6.03
C GLY A 94 -5.44 -12.01 -6.98
N ARG A 95 -4.20 -11.79 -6.50
CA ARG A 95 -3.00 -11.80 -7.33
C ARG A 95 -2.00 -12.83 -6.82
N ARG A 96 -1.59 -13.75 -7.70
CA ARG A 96 -0.43 -14.63 -7.48
C ARG A 96 0.79 -13.93 -8.06
N LEU A 97 1.66 -13.45 -7.19
CA LEU A 97 2.84 -12.70 -7.55
C LEU A 97 4.09 -13.46 -7.10
N THR A 98 5.13 -13.42 -7.92
CA THR A 98 6.44 -14.01 -7.63
C THR A 98 7.42 -12.89 -7.32
N THR A 99 8.24 -13.08 -6.29
CA THR A 99 9.27 -12.12 -5.91
C THR A 99 10.31 -11.94 -7.01
N VAL A 100 10.56 -10.69 -7.37
CA VAL A 100 11.66 -10.26 -8.25
C VAL A 100 12.82 -9.78 -7.38
N SER A 101 12.53 -8.95 -6.38
CA SER A 101 13.48 -8.49 -5.37
C SER A 101 12.75 -8.18 -4.06
N ALA A 102 13.47 -8.22 -2.95
CA ALA A 102 12.94 -7.93 -1.63
C ALA A 102 14.08 -7.42 -0.74
N ASP A 103 13.77 -6.46 0.14
CA ASP A 103 14.68 -6.12 1.23
C ASP A 103 14.81 -7.29 2.21
N ASP A 104 15.92 -7.33 2.94
CA ASP A 104 16.09 -8.28 4.04
C ASP A 104 14.94 -8.15 5.05
N GLY A 105 14.40 -9.30 5.47
CA GLY A 105 13.23 -9.34 6.35
C GLY A 105 11.87 -9.29 5.63
N VAL A 106 11.84 -9.19 4.30
CA VAL A 106 10.58 -9.25 3.53
C VAL A 106 10.38 -10.62 2.90
N ARG A 107 9.25 -11.26 3.22
CA ARG A 107 8.86 -12.58 2.69
C ARG A 107 7.56 -12.47 1.91
N ALA A 108 7.48 -13.19 0.81
CA ALA A 108 6.26 -13.32 0.01
C ALA A 108 5.88 -14.80 -0.15
N SER A 109 4.61 -15.11 0.05
CA SER A 109 4.08 -16.46 -0.11
C SER A 109 2.68 -16.44 -0.75
N TRP A 110 2.31 -17.52 -1.43
CA TRP A 110 0.96 -17.66 -1.96
C TRP A 110 0.03 -18.23 -0.91
N VAL A 111 -1.15 -17.63 -0.79
CA VAL A 111 -2.21 -18.10 0.10
C VAL A 111 -3.54 -18.14 -0.64
N ALA A 112 -4.54 -18.76 -0.02
CA ALA A 112 -5.91 -18.63 -0.50
C ALA A 112 -6.28 -17.13 -0.59
N GLY A 113 -6.64 -16.69 -1.79
CA GLY A 113 -7.06 -15.30 -2.02
C GLY A 113 -5.96 -14.31 -2.40
N GLY A 114 -4.68 -14.71 -2.56
CA GLY A 114 -3.66 -13.81 -3.12
C GLY A 114 -2.21 -14.12 -2.72
N THR A 115 -1.40 -13.06 -2.67
CA THR A 115 0.01 -13.12 -2.23
C THR A 115 0.13 -12.43 -0.87
N LEU A 116 0.52 -13.19 0.14
CA LEU A 116 0.81 -12.70 1.48
C LEU A 116 2.23 -12.16 1.53
N LEU A 117 2.38 -10.95 2.04
CA LEU A 117 3.65 -10.29 2.29
C LEU A 117 3.80 -10.10 3.80
N GLU A 118 4.96 -10.50 4.31
CA GLU A 118 5.35 -10.34 5.71
C GLU A 118 6.63 -9.51 5.74
N PHE A 119 6.57 -8.38 6.45
CA PHE A 119 7.68 -7.45 6.62
C PHE A 119 8.14 -7.52 8.07
N ASP A 120 9.38 -7.94 8.30
CA ASP A 120 10.01 -7.94 9.62
C ASP A 120 10.35 -6.51 10.04
N THR A 121 9.50 -5.94 10.89
CA THR A 121 9.61 -4.55 11.36
C THR A 121 10.32 -4.43 12.71
N HIS A 122 10.81 -5.54 13.28
CA HIS A 122 11.60 -5.51 14.50
C HIS A 122 12.85 -4.65 14.31
N GLU A 123 13.06 -3.67 15.21
CA GLU A 123 14.15 -2.70 15.13
C GLU A 123 14.24 -1.94 13.78
N ALA A 124 13.15 -1.91 13.00
CA ALA A 124 13.11 -1.12 11.77
C ALA A 124 12.98 0.39 12.05
N HIS A 125 12.62 0.78 13.28
CA HIS A 125 12.49 2.18 13.72
C HIS A 125 11.66 3.04 12.76
N GLY A 126 10.54 2.50 12.27
CA GLY A 126 9.63 3.19 11.33
C GLY A 126 10.09 3.20 9.87
N ARG A 127 11.26 2.61 9.55
CA ARG A 127 11.75 2.45 8.17
C ARG A 127 10.76 1.65 7.33
N SER A 128 10.60 2.06 6.08
CA SER A 128 9.88 1.27 5.09
C SER A 128 10.73 0.13 4.56
N LEU A 129 10.14 -1.05 4.51
CA LEU A 129 10.68 -2.25 3.87
C LEU A 129 9.92 -2.48 2.57
N THR A 130 10.62 -2.96 1.56
CA THR A 130 10.11 -2.99 0.19
C THR A 130 10.30 -4.35 -0.48
N THR A 131 9.37 -4.67 -1.39
CA THR A 131 9.51 -5.80 -2.32
C THR A 131 8.96 -5.44 -3.69
N THR A 132 9.62 -5.95 -4.72
CA THR A 132 9.14 -5.93 -6.10
C THR A 132 8.74 -7.34 -6.50
N LEU A 133 7.54 -7.46 -7.04
CA LEU A 133 6.92 -8.72 -7.43
C LEU A 133 6.45 -8.64 -8.89
N ARG A 134 6.22 -9.79 -9.53
CA ARG A 134 5.68 -9.90 -10.90
C ARG A 134 4.61 -10.98 -10.96
N GLY A 135 3.59 -10.79 -11.80
CA GLY A 135 2.56 -11.80 -12.08
C GLY A 135 1.86 -11.60 -13.42
#